data_AF-A0A7S9L2N6-F1
#
_entry.id   AF-A0A7S9L2N6-F1
#
_cell.length_a   1.000
_cell.length_b   1.000
_cell.length_c   1.000
_cell.angle_alpha   90.00
_cell.angle_beta   90.00
_cell.angle_gamma   90.00
#
_symmetry.space_group_name_H-M   'P 1'
#
loop_
_entity.id
_entity.type
_entity.pdbx_description
1 polymer ?
#
loop_
_entity_poly.entity_id
_entity_poly.type
_entity_poly.pdbx_seq_one_letter_code
_entity_poly.pdbx_strand_id
1 'polypeptide(L)' 'MKVVKVKAIDDYQLKITFENEEEKTFDVKPYLNKGIFTELKEPQVFYAVKTSLGSITWPSGQDFSPETLYMEGK' A
#
# COMPACT_ATOMS: atom_id res chain seq x y z
N MET A 1 8.07 8.05 -10.25
CA MET A 1 8.72 7.79 -8.96
C MET A 1 8.34 6.40 -8.50
N LYS A 2 9.28 5.62 -7.96
CA LYS A 2 9.09 4.20 -7.64
C LYS A 2 9.07 3.95 -6.14
N VAL A 3 8.30 2.95 -5.73
CA VAL A 3 8.34 2.38 -4.38
C VAL A 3 9.48 1.37 -4.31
N VAL A 4 10.37 1.54 -3.34
CA VAL A 4 11.50 0.63 -3.08
C VAL A 4 11.27 -0.25 -1.85
N LYS A 5 10.39 0.17 -0.94
CA LYS A 5 10.03 -0.61 0.26
C LYS A 5 8.61 -0.31 0.69
N VAL A 6 7.92 -1.33 1.19
CA VAL A 6 6.63 -1.18 1.85
C VAL A 6 6.60 -2.03 3.11
N LYS A 7 5.94 -1.53 4.15
CA LYS A 7 5.64 -2.27 5.36
C LYS A 7 4.21 -1.95 5.79
N ALA A 8 3.38 -2.98 5.92
CA ALA A 8 2.11 -2.85 6.62
C ALA A 8 2.36 -2.64 8.13
N ILE A 9 1.69 -1.65 8.70
CA ILE A 9 1.69 -1.32 10.12
C ILE A 9 0.25 -1.37 10.65
N ASP A 10 0.07 -1.06 11.93
CA ASP A 10 -1.25 -1.08 12.57
C ASP A 10 -2.26 -0.13 11.90
N ASP A 11 -3.54 -0.33 12.19
CA ASP A 11 -4.65 0.54 11.73
C ASP A 11 -4.79 0.64 10.19
N TYR A 12 -4.46 -0.44 9.48
CA TYR A 12 -4.51 -0.53 8.01
C TYR A 12 -3.70 0.55 7.29
N GLN A 13 -2.56 0.93 7.90
CA GLN A 13 -1.63 1.88 7.30
C GLN A 13 -0.42 1.19 6.68
N LEU A 14 0.14 1.83 5.67
CA LEU A 14 1.37 1.40 5.01
C LEU A 14 2.46 2.44 5.23
N LYS A 15 3.63 1.99 5.69
CA LYS A 15 4.86 2.79 5.62
C LYS A 15 5.59 2.47 4.32
N ILE A 16 5.80 3.49 3.50
CA ILE A 16 6.29 3.37 2.12
C ILE A 16 7.58 4.17 2.01
N THR A 17 8.63 3.57 1.46
CA THR A 17 9.87 4.26 1.11
C THR A 17 9.98 4.35 -0.41
N PHE A 18 10.23 5.54 -0.92
CA PHE A 18 10.40 5.83 -2.34
C PHE A 18 11.88 5.85 -2.74
N GLU A 19 12.15 5.78 -4.06
CA GLU A 19 13.52 5.75 -4.60
C GLU A 19 14.35 7.01 -4.31
N ASN A 20 13.69 8.11 -3.92
CA ASN A 20 14.32 9.36 -3.49
C ASN A 20 14.52 9.45 -1.96
N GLU A 21 14.45 8.31 -1.26
CA GLU A 21 14.59 8.17 0.20
C GLU A 21 13.44 8.78 1.03
N GLU A 22 12.43 9.38 0.40
CA GLU A 22 11.25 9.85 1.13
C GLU A 22 10.44 8.68 1.70
N GLU A 23 9.96 8.87 2.92
CA GLU A 23 9.03 7.95 3.58
C GLU A 23 7.66 8.61 3.74
N LYS A 24 6.60 7.89 3.36
CA LYS A 24 5.22 8.33 3.58
C LYS A 24 4.39 7.26 4.28
N THR A 25 3.36 7.71 4.98
CA THR A 25 2.32 6.85 5.53
C THR A 25 1.04 6.97 4.71
N PHE A 26 0.57 5.84 4.19
CA PHE A 26 -0.66 5.76 3.38
C PHE A 26 -1.75 5.02 4.15
N ASP A 27 -2.94 5.61 4.25
CA ASP A 27 -4.10 5.04 4.93
C ASP A 27 -4.98 4.27 3.93
N VAL A 28 -5.11 2.95 4.11
CA VAL A 28 -5.89 2.08 3.21
C VAL A 28 -7.37 2.04 3.60
N LYS A 29 -7.75 2.51 4.80
CA LYS A 29 -9.14 2.47 5.30
C LYS A 29 -10.18 3.07 4.35
N PRO A 30 -9.94 4.21 3.67
CA PRO A 30 -10.89 4.78 2.72
C PRO A 30 -11.24 3.87 1.53
N TYR A 31 -10.43 2.83 1.28
CA TYR A 31 -10.58 1.90 0.17
C TYR A 31 -11.15 0.55 0.59
N LEU A 32 -11.12 0.19 1.88
CA LEU A 32 -11.54 -1.13 2.36
C LEU A 32 -12.99 -1.50 2.04
N ASN A 33 -13.85 -0.55 1.67
CA ASN A 33 -15.24 -0.82 1.27
C ASN A 33 -15.46 -0.77 -0.25
N LYS A 34 -14.39 -0.74 -1.05
CA LYS A 34 -14.46 -0.53 -2.51
C LYS A 34 -13.91 -1.73 -3.27
N GLY A 35 -14.78 -2.41 -4.03
CA GLY A 35 -14.38 -3.44 -5.00
C GLY A 35 -13.41 -4.47 -4.43
N ILE A 36 -12.31 -4.74 -5.15
CA ILE A 36 -11.30 -5.75 -4.79
C ILE A 36 -10.58 -5.47 -3.46
N PHE A 37 -10.64 -4.24 -2.93
CA PHE A 37 -9.98 -3.88 -1.68
C PHE A 37 -10.73 -4.35 -0.43
N THR A 38 -11.95 -4.89 -0.57
CA THR A 38 -12.67 -5.47 0.57
C THR A 38 -11.95 -6.67 1.17
N GLU A 39 -11.16 -7.40 0.38
CA GLU A 39 -10.32 -8.50 0.86
C GLU A 39 -9.24 -8.03 1.83
N LEU A 40 -8.82 -6.77 1.73
CA LEU A 40 -7.81 -6.21 2.62
C LEU A 40 -8.35 -5.99 4.05
N LYS A 41 -9.64 -6.19 4.31
CA LYS A 41 -10.18 -6.23 5.69
C LYS A 41 -9.71 -7.47 6.46
N GLU A 42 -9.29 -8.52 5.77
CA GLU A 42 -8.69 -9.69 6.40
C GLU A 42 -7.23 -9.33 6.75
N PRO A 43 -6.84 -9.29 8.04
CA PRO A 43 -5.51 -8.81 8.42
C PRO A 43 -4.38 -9.60 7.74
N GLN A 44 -4.54 -10.90 7.60
CA GLN A 44 -3.55 -11.76 6.93
C GLN A 44 -3.31 -11.35 5.48
N VAL A 45 -4.37 -10.93 4.77
CA VAL A 45 -4.25 -10.44 3.40
C VAL A 45 -3.58 -9.08 3.42
N PHE A 46 -4.03 -8.15 4.28
CA PHE A 46 -3.43 -6.81 4.39
C PHE A 46 -1.91 -6.84 4.65
N TYR A 47 -1.46 -7.67 5.59
CA TYR A 47 -0.05 -7.79 5.95
C TYR A 47 0.80 -8.49 4.86
N ALA A 48 0.18 -9.12 3.87
CA ALA A 48 0.88 -9.76 2.75
C ALA A 48 1.31 -8.79 1.64
N VAL A 49 1.19 -7.48 1.86
CA VAL A 49 1.64 -6.43 0.94
C VAL A 49 3.13 -6.60 0.62
N LYS A 50 3.49 -6.42 -0.65
CA LYS A 50 4.88 -6.46 -1.12
C LYS A 50 5.11 -5.44 -2.22
N THR A 51 6.37 -5.07 -2.43
CA THR A 51 6.75 -4.28 -3.60
C THR A 51 6.75 -5.14 -4.86
N SER A 52 6.28 -4.61 -5.98
CA SER A 52 6.31 -5.27 -7.30
C SER A 52 6.41 -4.23 -8.41
N LEU A 53 7.37 -4.39 -9.33
CA LEU A 53 7.56 -3.53 -10.51
C LEU A 53 7.60 -2.01 -10.21
N GLY A 54 8.17 -1.62 -9.07
CA GLY A 54 8.25 -0.21 -8.65
C GLY A 54 6.98 0.33 -7.98
N SER A 55 6.02 -0.55 -7.67
CA SER A 55 4.79 -0.26 -6.93
C SER A 55 4.58 -1.25 -5.77
N ILE A 56 3.38 -1.29 -5.19
CA ILE A 56 2.96 -2.29 -4.19
C ILE A 56 1.82 -3.16 -4.72
N THR A 57 1.75 -4.41 -4.25
CA THR A 57 0.68 -5.34 -4.59
C THR A 57 0.38 -6.32 -3.46
N TRP A 58 -0.82 -6.89 -3.49
CA TRP A 58 -1.28 -7.99 -2.63
C TRP A 58 -1.45 -9.30 -3.41
N PRO A 59 -1.56 -10.45 -2.72
CA PRO A 59 -1.64 -11.76 -3.37
C PRO A 59 -2.79 -11.92 -4.36
N SER A 60 -3.95 -11.31 -4.11
CA SER A 60 -5.12 -11.38 -4.99
C SER A 60 -5.10 -10.33 -6.11
N GLY A 61 -3.98 -9.61 -6.28
CA GLY A 61 -3.78 -8.66 -7.37
C GLY A 61 -4.22 -7.23 -7.09
N GLN A 62 -4.64 -6.89 -5.87
CA GLN A 62 -4.84 -5.49 -5.49
C GLN A 62 -3.52 -4.74 -5.59
N ASP A 63 -3.57 -3.50 -6.05
CA ASP A 63 -2.42 -2.61 -6.13
C ASP A 63 -2.84 -1.15 -5.95
N PHE A 64 -1.87 -0.31 -5.62
CA PHE A 64 -2.01 1.14 -5.71
C PHE A 64 -0.85 1.66 -6.55
N SER A 65 -1.10 2.61 -7.46
CA SER A 65 -0.03 3.18 -8.27
C SER A 65 0.93 4.00 -7.41
N PRO A 66 2.22 4.11 -7.78
CA PRO A 66 3.18 4.93 -7.04
C PRO A 66 2.77 6.40 -6.93
N GLU A 67 2.08 6.94 -7.95
CA GLU A 67 1.56 8.31 -7.89
C GLU A 67 0.50 8.45 -6.80
N THR A 68 -0.43 7.50 -6.70
CA THR A 68 -1.49 7.52 -5.68
C THR A 68 -0.88 7.48 -4.28
N LEU A 69 0.07 6.56 -4.07
CA LEU A 69 0.76 6.40 -2.79
C LEU A 69 1.52 7.65 -2.36
N TYR A 70 2.08 8.39 -3.32
CA TYR A 70 2.82 9.62 -3.02
C TYR A 70 1.92 10.83 -2.76
N MET A 71 0.87 11.01 -3.59
CA MET A 71 -0.01 12.17 -3.51
C MET A 71 -0.90 12.12 -2.26
N GLU A 72 -1.42 10.95 -1.92
CA GLU A 72 -2.34 10.76 -0.79
C GLU A 72 -1.61 10.38 0.51
N GLY A 73 -0.36 9.91 0.40
CA GLY A 73 0.48 9.58 1.54
C GLY A 73 0.92 10.84 2.30
N LYS A 74 0.87 10.77 3.63
CA LYS A 74 1.31 11.84 4.53
C LYS A 74 2.78 11.70 4.85
#